data_AF-A0A524N8D0-F1
#
_entry.id   AF-A0A524N8D0-F1
#
_cell.length_a   1.000
_cell.length_b   1.000
_cell.length_c   1.000
_cell.angle_alpha   90.00
_cell.angle_beta   90.00
_cell.angle_gamma   90.00
#
_symmetry.space_group_name_H-M   'P 1'
#
loop_
_entity.id
_entity.type
_entity.pdbx_description
1 polymer ?
#
loop_
_entity_poly.entity_id
_entity_poly.type
_entity_poly.pdbx_seq_one_letter_code
_entity_poly.pdbx_strand_id
1 'polypeptide(L)' 'MNRFPTRCVHSGTMKDHVKKGINSPIYTSTSFEFIDQEDTIY' A
#
# COMPACT_ATOMS: atom_id res chain seq x y z
N MET A 1 -5.83 13.85 25.58
CA MET A 1 -5.97 12.92 24.44
C MET A 1 -4.96 11.79 24.60
N ASN A 2 -5.35 10.65 25.20
CA ASN A 2 -4.48 9.47 25.23
C ASN A 2 -4.51 8.79 23.86
N ARG A 3 -3.62 9.20 22.95
CA ARG A 3 -3.34 8.41 21.75
C ARG A 3 -2.50 7.20 22.20
N PHE A 4 -2.96 6.00 21.85
CA PHE A 4 -2.20 4.76 22.08
C PHE A 4 -0.77 4.94 21.53
N PRO A 5 0.29 4.76 22.36
CA PRO A 5 1.67 5.02 21.93
C PRO A 5 2.10 4.11 20.78
N THR A 6 1.52 2.91 20.68
CA THR A 6 1.79 1.94 19.60
C THR A 6 1.19 2.34 18.25
N ARG A 7 0.28 3.33 18.25
CA ARG A 7 -0.44 3.71 17.03
C ARG A 7 0.48 4.29 15.97
N CYS A 8 1.49 5.08 16.35
CA CYS A 8 2.45 5.64 15.38
C CYS A 8 3.28 4.58 14.66
N VAL A 9 3.44 3.39 15.25
CA VAL A 9 4.24 2.29 14.67
C VAL A 9 3.38 1.41 13.75
N HIS A 10 2.11 1.20 14.09
CA HIS A 10 1.29 0.19 13.41
C HIS A 10 0.16 0.74 12.54
N SER A 11 -0.22 2.02 12.70
CA SER A 11 -1.29 2.60 11.87
C SER A 11 -0.76 3.03 10.50
N GLY A 12 -1.57 2.82 9.46
CA GLY A 12 -1.24 3.24 8.09
C GLY A 12 -0.39 2.26 7.29
N THR A 13 -0.05 1.10 7.86
CA THR A 13 0.69 0.04 7.16
C THR A 13 -0.24 -0.82 6.31
N MET A 14 0.15 -1.07 5.06
CA MET A 14 -0.49 -2.04 4.17
C MET A 14 0.26 -3.37 4.26
N LYS A 15 -0.47 -4.48 4.40
CA LYS A 15 0.14 -5.81 4.36
C LYS A 15 0.53 -6.14 2.92
N ASP A 16 1.81 -6.40 2.72
CA ASP A 16 2.31 -6.94 1.46
C ASP A 16 2.11 -8.45 1.42
N HIS A 17 1.09 -8.90 0.70
CA HIS A 17 0.80 -10.33 0.56
C HIS A 17 1.73 -11.05 -0.42
N VAL A 18 2.49 -10.32 -1.23
CA VAL A 18 3.32 -10.87 -2.31
C VAL A 18 4.75 -11.11 -1.82
N LYS A 19 5.45 -10.08 -1.33
CA LYS A 19 6.83 -10.23 -0.82
C LYS A 19 6.87 -10.42 0.69
N LYS A 20 5.74 -10.30 1.40
CA LYS A 20 5.64 -10.44 2.86
C LYS A 20 6.56 -9.48 3.61
N GLY A 21 6.80 -8.30 3.04
CA GLY A 21 7.57 -7.23 3.68
C GLY A 21 6.87 -6.70 4.95
N ILE A 22 7.67 -6.28 5.93
CA ILE A 22 7.17 -5.68 7.18
C ILE A 22 6.65 -4.25 6.94
N ASN A 23 7.33 -3.51 6.07
CA ASN A 23 6.93 -2.16 5.68
C ASN A 23 6.03 -2.20 4.45
N SER A 24 5.13 -1.22 4.33
CA SER A 24 4.33 -1.02 3.12
C SER A 24 5.23 -0.88 1.89
N PRO A 25 4.87 -1.48 0.74
CA PRO A 25 5.59 -1.27 -0.50
C PRO A 25 5.58 0.20 -0.93
N ILE A 26 6.68 0.64 -1.56
CA ILE A 26 6.76 1.95 -2.22
C ILE A 26 6.41 1.73 -3.69
N TYR A 27 5.26 2.27 -4.13
CA TYR A 27 4.86 2.26 -5.54
C TYR A 27 5.40 3.52 -6.21
N THR A 28 6.52 3.38 -6.92
CA THR A 28 7.13 4.49 -7.67
C THR A 28 6.45 4.77 -9.00
N SER A 29 5.39 4.01 -9.33
CA SER A 29 4.61 4.20 -10.54
C SER A 29 3.68 5.40 -10.41
N THR A 30 3.49 6.11 -11.52
CA THR A 30 2.49 7.16 -11.67
C THR A 30 1.19 6.65 -12.29
N SER A 31 1.16 5.40 -12.77
CA SER A 31 0.01 4.77 -13.42
C SER A 31 -0.25 3.37 -12.84
N PHE A 32 -1.51 2.93 -12.96
CA PHE A 32 -2.00 1.64 -12.50
C PHE A 32 -2.91 1.02 -13.58
N GLU A 33 -2.99 -0.30 -13.61
CA GLU A 33 -3.86 -1.04 -14.51
C GLU A 33 -5.35 -0.80 -14.19
N PHE A 34 -6.19 -0.80 -15.22
CA PHE A 34 -7.64 -0.73 -15.05
C PHE A 34 -8.20 -2.11 -14.72
N ILE A 35 -9.13 -2.20 -13.78
CA ILE A 35 -9.66 -3.48 -13.29
C ILE A 35 -10.49 -4.22 -14.36
N ASP A 36 -11.18 -3.46 -15.23
CA ASP A 36 -12.17 -4.00 -16.19
C ASP A 36 -11.81 -3.71 -17.65
N GLN A 37 -10.52 -3.56 -17.96
CA GLN A 37 -10.05 -3.29 -19.31
C GLN A 37 -8.80 -4.11 -19.62
N GLU A 38 -8.82 -4.85 -20.73
CA GLU A 38 -7.71 -5.73 -21.11
C GLU A 38 -6.42 -4.96 -21.40
N ASP A 39 -6.51 -3.74 -21.94
CA ASP A 39 -5.35 -2.93 -22.33
C ASP A 39 -5.39 -1.54 -21.71
N THR A 40 -4.22 -1.06 -21.27
CA THR A 40 -4.05 0.34 -20.82
C THR A 40 -4.01 1.25 -22.05
N ILE A 41 -5.00 2.15 -22.18
CA ILE A 41 -4.99 3.18 -23.23
C ILE A 41 -4.09 4.32 -22.74
N TYR A 42 -2.78 4.09 -22.87
CA TYR A 42 -1.65 5.03 -22.71
C TYR A 42 -1.48 5.70 -21.34
#